data_AF-E1ZQ00-F1
#
_entry.id   AF-E1ZQ00-F1
#
_cell.length_a   1.000
_cell.length_b   1.000
_cell.length_c   1.000
_cell.angle_alpha   90.00
_cell.angle_beta   90.00
_cell.angle_gamma   90.00
#
_symmetry.space_group_name_H-M   'P 1'
#
loop_
_entity.id
_entity.type
_entity.pdbx_description
1 polymer ?
#
loop_
_entity_poly.entity_id
_entity_poly.type
_entity_poly.pdbx_seq_one_letter_code
_entity_poly.pdbx_strand_id
1 'polypeptide(L)'
;MLPTGLLPTLLLVLGASVVASAVPEQQQQREQRLFAAAPSPHSCGEVPVDGLELSPAEQELLQYICWPQEGAALAEALLEGAAAPRGVPAGVNCTVVQWCDADVCTDVCARGSVVVEPWLAHAIKQQTKLVQTLPLCYQFLLGTHNSAISLADGYGNLDDYFRGFFKYIKWALPGFADAPLHTNNQLLSLTDQLRLGVRALELDTHWVGGVMRIAHCGGLHVPQLNKLIEALNFVARLLHRSIRWDTETLGCMPSLSSIPSMEQRLLTDAMQEVKDWMEESSNADEFLVLYFDDQPNLKTWGVVGNLLDDILSVFPRDWIFSTEDKMLEAGKRLMLVSGTDYGDTMEPLIFGRGKALCGWNEPPLASVDGTPECLINQQGMIEPQPLFDGMLTRVISCELQYGPMNCDFAYRGTNDPVFDEATLPPVTGCGLNMPSPDLLTPDRAAATIWTWAPGHPFDPTSELGLGDSQSTSAGRNASLNATDGGWVLDASLPRGSCPTGAEFDLPRHPRENYLLAAALQRAGHEAAWLPVHGPEWDTAGLPAKQQQPQPTNKRRILMHVGLPTACGLSFIVLASMVAGRRMPQRRPCTEYQALGQP
;
A
#
# COMPACT_ATOMS: atom_id res chain seq x y z
N MET A 1 47.11 -41.40 -54.65
CA MET A 1 46.19 -41.48 -55.80
C MET A 1 45.22 -40.30 -55.72
N LEU A 2 44.71 -39.82 -56.86
CA LEU A 2 43.77 -38.70 -57.05
C LEU A 2 42.67 -39.16 -58.05
N PRO A 3 41.58 -38.39 -58.31
CA PRO A 3 41.08 -37.15 -57.68
C PRO A 3 39.92 -37.49 -56.69
N THR A 4 38.80 -36.79 -56.43
CA THR A 4 38.08 -35.58 -56.94
C THR A 4 37.04 -35.19 -55.86
N GLY A 5 36.54 -33.95 -55.67
CA GLY A 5 36.84 -32.62 -56.21
C GLY A 5 35.70 -31.62 -55.89
N LEU A 6 35.82 -30.35 -56.34
CA LEU A 6 34.79 -29.28 -56.39
C LEU A 6 34.27 -28.64 -55.08
N LEU A 7 34.74 -27.40 -54.85
CA LEU A 7 33.94 -26.23 -54.41
C LEU A 7 33.10 -25.71 -55.63
N PRO A 8 32.05 -24.83 -55.52
CA PRO A 8 32.10 -23.56 -54.76
C PRO A 8 30.80 -22.93 -54.17
N THR A 9 31.02 -21.90 -53.34
CA THR A 9 30.31 -20.61 -53.13
C THR A 9 28.95 -20.33 -53.82
N LEU A 10 27.91 -19.91 -53.04
CA LEU A 10 27.12 -18.69 -53.35
C LEU A 10 26.21 -18.13 -52.21
N LEU A 11 26.11 -16.80 -52.22
CA LEU A 11 25.13 -15.81 -51.71
C LEU A 11 23.90 -16.18 -50.81
N LEU A 12 23.76 -15.43 -49.71
CA LEU A 12 22.75 -14.36 -49.45
C LEU A 12 21.23 -14.71 -49.43
N VAL A 13 20.63 -14.65 -48.23
CA VAL A 13 19.39 -13.87 -47.95
C VAL A 13 19.56 -13.16 -46.59
N LEU A 14 19.30 -11.85 -46.54
CA LEU A 14 19.06 -11.11 -45.29
C LEU A 14 17.56 -11.21 -44.95
N GLY A 15 17.22 -11.65 -43.74
CA GLY A 15 15.84 -11.76 -43.27
C GLY A 15 15.72 -11.24 -41.84
N ALA A 16 15.39 -9.95 -41.71
CA ALA A 16 15.07 -9.37 -40.40
C ALA A 16 13.64 -9.71 -40.01
N SER A 17 13.45 -10.16 -38.77
CA SER A 17 12.12 -10.33 -38.15
C SER A 17 11.99 -9.40 -36.95
N VAL A 18 11.97 -8.10 -37.21
CA VAL A 18 11.44 -7.13 -36.24
C VAL A 18 9.94 -7.40 -36.16
N VAL A 19 9.49 -7.99 -35.05
CA VAL A 19 8.05 -8.09 -34.75
C VAL A 19 7.61 -6.72 -34.28
N ALA A 20 7.31 -5.83 -35.23
CA ALA A 20 6.61 -4.60 -34.95
C ALA A 20 5.18 -4.98 -34.52
N SER A 21 4.87 -4.84 -33.23
CA SER A 21 3.50 -4.97 -32.74
C SER A 21 2.62 -3.96 -33.44
N ALA A 22 1.79 -4.44 -34.37
CA ALA A 22 0.82 -3.62 -35.06
C ALA A 22 -0.25 -3.17 -34.06
N VAL A 23 -0.13 -1.92 -33.59
CA VAL A 23 -1.16 -1.25 -32.81
C VAL A 23 -2.50 -1.36 -33.56
N PRO A 24 -3.57 -1.89 -32.94
CA PRO A 24 -4.84 -2.06 -33.63
C PRO A 24 -5.36 -0.73 -34.18
N GLU A 25 -5.90 -0.74 -35.40
CA GLU A 25 -6.36 0.47 -36.11
C GLU A 25 -7.43 1.25 -35.32
N GLN A 26 -8.20 0.57 -34.47
CA GLN A 26 -9.16 1.17 -33.55
C GLN A 26 -8.51 2.00 -32.42
N GLN A 27 -7.27 1.69 -32.04
CA GLN A 27 -6.51 2.42 -31.02
C GLN A 27 -6.00 3.76 -31.60
N GLN A 28 -5.42 3.76 -32.80
CA GLN A 28 -5.11 5.01 -33.53
C GLN A 28 -6.34 5.87 -33.78
N GLN A 29 -7.50 5.27 -34.11
CA GLN A 29 -8.76 6.02 -34.25
C GLN A 29 -9.36 6.50 -32.92
N ARG A 30 -8.94 5.95 -31.77
CA ARG A 30 -9.21 6.51 -30.43
C ARG A 30 -8.29 7.69 -30.14
N GLU A 31 -6.99 7.55 -30.42
CA GLU A 31 -6.00 8.60 -30.23
C GLU A 31 -6.35 9.88 -30.98
N GLN A 32 -6.70 9.79 -32.27
CA GLN A 32 -7.14 10.94 -33.06
C GLN A 32 -8.43 11.61 -32.54
N ARG A 33 -9.25 10.90 -31.75
CA ARG A 33 -10.47 11.48 -31.14
C ARG A 33 -10.22 12.18 -29.80
N LEU A 34 -9.13 11.87 -29.09
CA LEU A 34 -8.77 12.56 -27.85
C LEU A 34 -8.45 14.04 -28.11
N PHE A 35 -7.75 14.35 -29.20
CA PHE A 35 -7.46 15.72 -29.65
C PHE A 35 -8.64 16.41 -30.37
N ALA A 36 -9.76 15.70 -30.61
CA ALA A 36 -10.91 16.22 -31.35
C ALA A 36 -11.97 16.90 -30.46
N ALA A 37 -11.70 17.06 -29.16
CA ALA A 37 -12.55 17.82 -28.26
C ALA A 37 -12.44 19.32 -28.59
N ALA A 38 -13.52 19.91 -29.13
CA ALA A 38 -13.57 21.35 -29.39
C ALA A 38 -13.37 22.12 -28.07
N PRO A 39 -12.58 23.22 -28.07
CA PRO A 39 -12.26 23.95 -26.85
C PRO A 39 -13.53 24.49 -26.17
N SER A 40 -13.59 24.38 -24.84
CA SER A 40 -14.71 24.87 -24.04
C SER A 40 -14.90 26.38 -24.25
N PRO A 41 -16.13 26.90 -24.44
CA PRO A 41 -16.40 28.28 -24.89
C PRO A 41 -16.21 29.37 -23.83
N HIS A 42 -15.29 29.17 -22.88
CA HIS A 42 -14.79 30.25 -22.04
C HIS A 42 -13.93 31.21 -22.88
N SER A 43 -14.04 32.51 -22.62
CA SER A 43 -13.27 33.55 -23.30
C SER A 43 -11.79 33.50 -22.88
N CYS A 44 -11.01 32.67 -23.56
CA CYS A 44 -9.55 32.70 -23.48
C CYS A 44 -9.05 34.07 -24.00
N GLY A 45 -8.17 34.71 -23.23
CA GLY A 45 -7.44 35.90 -23.64
C GLY A 45 -6.25 35.57 -24.54
N GLU A 46 -5.54 36.60 -24.96
CA GLU A 46 -4.26 36.48 -25.65
C GLU A 46 -3.19 35.89 -24.71
N VAL A 47 -2.34 35.00 -25.23
CA VAL A 47 -1.30 34.32 -24.44
C VAL A 47 -0.05 35.21 -24.40
N PRO A 48 0.52 35.54 -23.23
CA PRO A 48 1.64 36.47 -23.11
C PRO A 48 2.96 35.82 -23.57
N VAL A 49 3.22 35.88 -24.88
CA VAL A 49 4.45 35.37 -25.51
C VAL A 49 5.56 36.41 -25.63
N ASP A 50 5.30 37.66 -25.25
CA ASP A 50 6.25 38.77 -25.38
C ASP A 50 7.56 38.50 -24.61
N GLY A 51 8.68 38.64 -25.31
CA GLY A 51 10.01 38.41 -24.74
C GLY A 51 10.44 36.93 -24.65
N LEU A 52 9.64 35.98 -25.13
CA LEU A 52 9.97 34.55 -25.14
C LEU A 52 10.32 34.05 -26.56
N GLU A 53 11.50 33.45 -26.72
CA GLU A 53 11.83 32.71 -27.94
C GLU A 53 11.13 31.34 -27.91
N LEU A 54 10.09 31.18 -28.75
CA LEU A 54 9.30 29.95 -28.83
C LEU A 54 9.90 28.96 -29.84
N SER A 55 10.16 27.73 -29.42
CA SER A 55 10.47 26.63 -30.34
C SER A 55 9.26 26.24 -31.20
N PRO A 56 9.44 25.53 -32.33
CA PRO A 56 8.33 25.09 -33.17
C PRO A 56 7.29 24.21 -32.45
N ALA A 57 7.71 23.40 -31.47
CA ALA A 57 6.80 22.60 -30.65
C ALA A 57 5.94 23.49 -29.73
N GLU A 58 6.54 24.48 -29.08
CA GLU A 58 5.82 25.42 -28.22
C GLU A 58 4.87 26.33 -29.02
N GLN A 59 5.18 26.61 -30.29
CA GLN A 59 4.26 27.26 -31.22
C GLN A 59 3.04 26.37 -31.56
N GLU A 60 3.20 25.04 -31.66
CA GLU A 60 2.05 24.11 -31.76
C GLU A 60 1.20 24.14 -30.47
N LEU A 61 1.83 24.27 -29.30
CA LEU A 61 1.14 24.29 -28.00
C LEU A 61 0.34 25.58 -27.73
N LEU A 62 0.54 26.66 -28.49
CA LEU A 62 -0.27 27.88 -28.34
C LEU A 62 -1.75 27.68 -28.66
N GLN A 63 -2.10 26.82 -29.64
CA GLN A 63 -3.50 26.55 -30.00
C GLN A 63 -4.30 25.82 -28.90
N TYR A 64 -3.58 25.34 -27.88
CA TYR A 64 -4.04 24.43 -26.85
C TYR A 64 -4.12 25.10 -25.47
N ILE A 65 -3.45 26.23 -25.26
CA ILE A 65 -3.45 27.01 -24.02
C ILE A 65 -4.62 27.99 -24.01
N CYS A 66 -5.31 28.08 -22.86
CA CYS A 66 -6.34 29.07 -22.60
C CYS A 66 -5.91 30.01 -21.47
N TRP A 67 -5.42 31.20 -21.83
CA TRP A 67 -5.14 32.24 -20.86
C TRP A 67 -6.45 32.83 -20.30
N PRO A 68 -6.63 33.02 -18.99
CA PRO A 68 -7.78 33.77 -18.46
C PRO A 68 -7.66 35.25 -18.85
N GLN A 69 -8.78 35.95 -19.07
CA GLN A 69 -8.75 37.41 -19.31
C GLN A 69 -8.28 38.22 -18.07
N GLU A 70 -8.30 37.61 -16.88
CA GLU A 70 -7.73 38.13 -15.62
C GLU A 70 -6.35 37.51 -15.32
N GLY A 71 -5.67 36.95 -16.33
CA GLY A 71 -4.74 35.82 -16.20
C GLY A 71 -3.44 36.01 -15.41
N ALA A 72 -3.11 37.23 -14.96
CA ALA A 72 -2.00 37.47 -14.02
C ALA A 72 -2.46 37.33 -12.56
N ALA A 73 -3.53 38.04 -12.16
CA ALA A 73 -4.01 38.04 -10.77
C ALA A 73 -4.49 36.66 -10.30
N LEU A 74 -5.06 35.85 -11.20
CA LEU A 74 -5.45 34.46 -10.91
C LEU A 74 -4.27 33.46 -11.00
N ALA A 75 -3.09 33.91 -11.46
CA ALA A 75 -1.85 33.17 -11.28
C ALA A 75 -1.28 33.46 -9.89
N GLU A 76 -1.08 34.74 -9.58
CA GLU A 76 -0.53 35.25 -8.32
C GLU A 76 -1.37 34.79 -7.12
N ALA A 77 -2.71 35.00 -7.12
CA ALA A 77 -3.59 34.61 -6.01
C ALA A 77 -3.79 33.09 -5.83
N LEU A 78 -3.19 32.25 -6.68
CA LEU A 78 -3.12 30.78 -6.51
C LEU A 78 -1.69 30.29 -6.20
N LEU A 79 -0.74 31.20 -6.09
CA LEU A 79 0.67 30.93 -5.74
C LEU A 79 1.10 31.70 -4.47
N GLU A 80 0.46 32.83 -4.19
CA GLU A 80 0.71 33.69 -3.03
C GLU A 80 -0.53 33.71 -2.11
N GLY A 81 -0.37 33.28 -0.85
CA GLY A 81 -1.34 33.56 0.22
C GLY A 81 -2.30 32.44 0.60
N ALA A 82 -2.19 31.24 0.02
CA ALA A 82 -2.66 30.05 0.72
C ALA A 82 -1.83 29.87 2.02
N ALA A 83 -2.48 29.46 3.12
CA ALA A 83 -1.75 28.82 4.21
C ALA A 83 -1.15 27.52 3.68
N ALA A 84 0.01 27.09 4.22
CA ALA A 84 0.69 25.87 3.80
C ALA A 84 -0.33 24.71 3.69
N PRO A 85 -0.45 24.04 2.51
CA PRO A 85 -1.41 22.95 2.35
C PRO A 85 -1.21 21.92 3.46
N ARG A 86 -2.33 21.47 4.03
CA ARG A 86 -2.31 20.58 5.19
C ARG A 86 -2.09 19.14 4.72
N GLY A 87 -0.83 18.76 4.58
CA GLY A 87 -0.41 17.38 4.31
C GLY A 87 -0.72 16.41 5.45
N VAL A 88 -0.81 16.89 6.70
CA VAL A 88 -1.29 16.10 7.85
C VAL A 88 -2.77 15.73 7.67
N PRO A 89 -3.14 14.44 7.51
CA PRO A 89 -4.52 14.06 7.20
C PRO A 89 -5.54 14.41 8.28
N ALA A 90 -6.82 14.23 7.97
CA ALA A 90 -7.87 14.19 8.98
C ALA A 90 -7.66 12.97 9.90
N GLY A 91 -8.08 13.08 11.17
CA GLY A 91 -7.86 12.03 12.19
C GLY A 91 -6.42 11.94 12.73
N VAL A 92 -5.41 12.21 11.91
CA VAL A 92 -3.99 12.12 12.31
C VAL A 92 -3.63 13.23 13.31
N ASN A 93 -3.08 12.81 14.46
CA ASN A 93 -2.51 13.67 15.49
C ASN A 93 -1.00 13.44 15.57
N CYS A 94 -0.20 14.50 15.45
CA CYS A 94 1.26 14.44 15.41
C CYS A 94 1.89 15.81 15.72
N THR A 95 3.21 15.87 15.89
CA THR A 95 3.93 17.15 15.94
C THR A 95 4.06 17.69 14.52
N VAL A 96 3.25 18.70 14.18
CA VAL A 96 3.29 19.33 12.85
C VAL A 96 4.57 20.15 12.68
N VAL A 97 5.23 19.97 11.54
CA VAL A 97 6.36 20.78 11.06
C VAL A 97 6.14 21.11 9.58
N GLN A 98 6.92 22.06 9.05
CA GLN A 98 6.84 22.42 7.64
C GLN A 98 8.02 21.80 6.89
N TRP A 99 7.71 21.05 5.83
CA TRP A 99 8.67 20.70 4.79
C TRP A 99 8.54 21.73 3.67
N CYS A 100 9.66 22.21 3.12
CA CYS A 100 9.66 23.29 2.13
C CYS A 100 10.68 23.02 1.01
N ASP A 101 10.24 23.23 -0.24
CA ASP A 101 11.13 23.42 -1.40
C ASP A 101 10.98 24.86 -1.89
N ALA A 102 12.11 25.58 -1.98
CA ALA A 102 12.19 27.02 -2.18
C ALA A 102 11.17 27.80 -1.32
N ASP A 103 10.15 28.41 -1.95
CA ASP A 103 9.10 29.19 -1.31
C ASP A 103 7.80 28.40 -1.05
N VAL A 104 7.76 27.09 -1.38
CA VAL A 104 6.56 26.23 -1.31
C VAL A 104 6.68 25.24 -0.14
N CYS A 105 5.88 25.46 0.91
CA CYS A 105 5.88 24.63 2.12
C CYS A 105 4.56 23.88 2.32
N THR A 106 4.63 22.64 2.80
CA THR A 106 3.49 21.80 3.23
C THR A 106 3.59 21.50 4.73
N ASP A 107 2.46 21.56 5.45
CA ASP A 107 2.36 21.12 6.85
C ASP A 107 2.35 19.58 6.91
N VAL A 108 3.39 18.97 7.49
CA VAL A 108 3.58 17.52 7.58
C VAL A 108 3.79 17.05 9.03
N CYS A 109 3.64 15.75 9.30
CA CYS A 109 4.04 15.19 10.59
C CYS A 109 5.57 15.11 10.68
N ALA A 110 6.15 15.58 11.78
CA ALA A 110 7.56 15.34 12.05
C ALA A 110 7.82 13.83 12.17
N ARG A 111 8.92 13.38 11.58
CA ARG A 111 9.39 11.98 11.60
C ARG A 111 9.32 11.37 13.00
N GLY A 112 8.54 10.31 13.18
CA GLY A 112 8.38 9.62 14.45
C GLY A 112 7.60 10.42 15.50
N SER A 113 6.61 11.23 15.09
CA SER A 113 5.76 12.02 15.99
C SER A 113 4.27 11.69 15.92
N VAL A 114 3.85 10.73 15.10
CA VAL A 114 2.44 10.31 15.02
C VAL A 114 2.02 9.64 16.33
N VAL A 115 0.92 10.13 16.90
CA VAL A 115 0.34 9.62 18.13
C VAL A 115 -0.43 8.34 17.83
N VAL A 116 0.16 7.20 18.17
CA VAL A 116 -0.52 5.89 18.14
C VAL A 116 -1.31 5.74 19.44
N GLU A 117 -2.63 5.54 19.33
CA GLU A 117 -3.50 5.33 20.49
C GLU A 117 -3.04 4.11 21.34
N PRO A 118 -3.08 4.16 22.69
CA PRO A 118 -2.51 3.10 23.53
C PRO A 118 -3.10 1.71 23.29
N TRP A 119 -4.39 1.63 22.92
CA TRP A 119 -5.03 0.36 22.57
C TRP A 119 -4.50 -0.20 21.25
N LEU A 120 -4.25 0.66 20.25
CA LEU A 120 -3.73 0.28 18.93
C LEU A 120 -2.27 -0.16 19.05
N ALA A 121 -1.45 0.59 19.78
CA ALA A 121 -0.07 0.21 20.08
C ALA A 121 0.01 -1.14 20.83
N HIS A 122 -0.91 -1.41 21.76
CA HIS A 122 -1.03 -2.73 22.41
C HIS A 122 -1.44 -3.82 21.40
N ALA A 123 -2.45 -3.56 20.57
CA ALA A 123 -2.99 -4.55 19.64
C ALA A 123 -1.99 -4.94 18.55
N ILE A 124 -1.23 -3.97 18.02
CA ILE A 124 -0.07 -4.18 17.15
C ILE A 124 0.94 -5.10 17.86
N LYS A 125 1.40 -4.72 19.05
CA LYS A 125 2.43 -5.48 19.79
C LYS A 125 2.01 -6.92 20.09
N GLN A 126 0.73 -7.16 20.40
CA GLN A 126 0.23 -8.52 20.58
C GLN A 126 0.12 -9.28 19.26
N GLN A 127 -0.38 -8.66 18.17
CA GLN A 127 -0.51 -9.38 16.89
C GLN A 127 0.87 -9.76 16.32
N THR A 128 1.87 -8.89 16.43
CA THR A 128 3.25 -9.18 16.04
C THR A 128 3.82 -10.38 16.80
N LYS A 129 3.72 -10.39 18.14
CA LYS A 129 4.14 -11.54 18.97
C LYS A 129 3.45 -12.84 18.55
N LEU A 130 2.20 -12.76 18.13
CA LEU A 130 1.40 -13.93 17.75
C LEU A 130 1.78 -14.47 16.37
N VAL A 131 1.93 -13.62 15.34
CA VAL A 131 2.41 -14.08 14.02
C VAL A 131 3.86 -14.56 14.06
N GLN A 132 4.70 -14.00 14.92
CA GLN A 132 6.08 -14.48 15.12
C GLN A 132 6.17 -15.94 15.60
N THR A 133 5.07 -16.54 16.09
CA THR A 133 5.01 -17.99 16.40
C THR A 133 4.83 -18.88 15.17
N LEU A 134 4.52 -18.31 14.01
CA LEU A 134 4.27 -19.01 12.74
C LEU A 134 5.52 -18.98 11.84
N PRO A 135 5.72 -19.98 10.96
CA PRO A 135 6.72 -19.90 9.89
C PRO A 135 6.43 -18.70 8.98
N LEU A 136 7.47 -18.03 8.47
CA LEU A 136 7.36 -16.77 7.70
C LEU A 136 6.30 -16.81 6.59
N CYS A 137 6.18 -17.93 5.86
CA CYS A 137 5.20 -18.13 4.79
C CYS A 137 3.71 -18.01 5.24
N TYR A 138 3.46 -18.08 6.55
CA TYR A 138 2.14 -17.97 7.17
C TYR A 138 2.03 -16.77 8.13
N GLN A 139 2.98 -15.84 8.10
CA GLN A 139 2.91 -14.62 8.89
C GLN A 139 2.05 -13.56 8.18
N PHE A 140 1.24 -12.85 8.96
CA PHE A 140 0.62 -11.58 8.55
C PHE A 140 1.60 -10.46 8.91
N LEU A 141 2.09 -9.75 7.90
CA LEU A 141 3.04 -8.66 8.00
C LEU A 141 2.43 -7.47 7.25
N LEU A 142 1.84 -6.52 7.97
CA LEU A 142 1.30 -5.30 7.36
C LEU A 142 2.40 -4.65 6.52
N GLY A 143 2.12 -4.44 5.24
CA GLY A 143 3.02 -3.79 4.31
C GLY A 143 2.72 -2.30 4.18
N THR A 144 3.51 -1.64 3.34
CA THR A 144 3.18 -0.39 2.65
C THR A 144 3.76 -0.47 1.26
N HIS A 145 3.08 0.09 0.28
CA HIS A 145 3.60 0.22 -1.08
C HIS A 145 4.45 1.50 -1.15
N ASN A 146 5.60 1.41 -1.83
CA ASN A 146 6.59 2.48 -2.02
C ASN A 146 6.84 3.33 -0.75
N SER A 147 7.12 2.64 0.38
CA SER A 147 7.07 3.17 1.75
C SER A 147 7.82 4.49 1.97
N ALA A 148 8.94 4.69 1.27
CA ALA A 148 9.80 5.86 1.43
C ALA A 148 9.46 7.02 0.46
N ILE A 149 8.52 6.84 -0.48
CA ILE A 149 7.94 7.91 -1.32
C ILE A 149 6.92 8.69 -0.47
N SER A 150 7.41 9.36 0.58
CA SER A 150 6.59 9.92 1.66
C SER A 150 6.49 11.45 1.64
N LEU A 151 5.30 11.99 1.93
CA LEU A 151 5.11 13.44 2.06
C LEU A 151 5.91 14.04 3.23
N ALA A 152 6.17 13.25 4.28
CA ALA A 152 7.05 13.63 5.39
C ALA A 152 8.52 13.83 4.97
N ASP A 153 8.94 13.25 3.84
CA ASP A 153 10.24 13.46 3.21
C ASP A 153 10.16 14.40 1.98
N GLY A 154 9.00 15.02 1.72
CA GLY A 154 8.78 16.03 0.68
C GLY A 154 8.17 15.54 -0.63
N TYR A 155 7.95 14.23 -0.79
CA TYR A 155 7.40 13.67 -2.01
C TYR A 155 5.97 14.21 -2.15
N GLY A 156 5.58 14.72 -3.32
CA GLY A 156 4.29 15.40 -3.50
C GLY A 156 4.16 16.84 -2.97
N ASN A 157 5.18 17.44 -2.33
CA ASN A 157 5.08 18.81 -1.78
C ASN A 157 4.69 19.88 -2.82
N LEU A 158 5.08 19.70 -4.08
CA LEU A 158 4.75 20.61 -5.18
C LEU A 158 3.49 20.21 -5.97
N ASP A 159 2.72 19.19 -5.55
CA ASP A 159 1.58 18.72 -6.33
C ASP A 159 0.48 19.79 -6.49
N ASP A 160 0.19 20.54 -5.42
CA ASP A 160 -0.74 21.68 -5.47
C ASP A 160 -0.23 22.80 -6.40
N TYR A 161 1.09 23.05 -6.40
CA TYR A 161 1.75 24.02 -7.27
C TYR A 161 1.69 23.60 -8.75
N PHE A 162 2.00 22.34 -9.07
CA PHE A 162 1.96 21.81 -10.43
C PHE A 162 0.52 21.67 -10.97
N ARG A 163 -0.43 21.24 -10.12
CA ARG A 163 -1.88 21.27 -10.42
C ARG A 163 -2.35 22.69 -10.75
N GLY A 164 -1.72 23.70 -10.15
CA GLY A 164 -1.90 25.12 -10.48
C GLY A 164 -1.69 25.48 -11.96
N PHE A 165 -0.93 24.69 -12.74
CA PHE A 165 -0.78 24.89 -14.18
C PHE A 165 -1.89 24.23 -15.02
N PHE A 166 -2.63 23.26 -14.48
CA PHE A 166 -3.64 22.50 -15.24
C PHE A 166 -4.79 23.39 -15.74
N LYS A 167 -5.12 24.45 -14.99
CA LYS A 167 -6.16 25.46 -15.33
C LYS A 167 -5.98 26.14 -16.70
N TYR A 168 -4.77 26.16 -17.25
CA TYR A 168 -4.45 26.75 -18.55
C TYR A 168 -4.58 25.75 -19.72
N ILE A 169 -4.62 24.44 -19.48
CA ILE A 169 -4.43 23.39 -20.48
C ILE A 169 -5.79 22.74 -20.84
N LYS A 170 -6.64 23.48 -21.58
CA LYS A 170 -8.07 23.11 -21.73
C LYS A 170 -8.40 22.13 -22.87
N TRP A 171 -7.43 21.82 -23.73
CA TRP A 171 -7.56 20.82 -24.79
C TRP A 171 -7.55 19.38 -24.26
N ALA A 172 -6.95 19.14 -23.09
CA ALA A 172 -6.82 17.83 -22.44
C ALA A 172 -8.13 17.33 -21.76
N LEU A 173 -9.28 17.71 -22.34
CA LEU A 173 -10.68 17.38 -22.03
C LEU A 173 -11.37 18.19 -20.90
N PRO A 174 -12.73 18.27 -20.91
CA PRO A 174 -13.51 18.82 -19.80
C PRO A 174 -13.21 18.10 -18.47
N GLY A 175 -13.06 18.87 -17.40
CA GLY A 175 -12.64 18.37 -16.07
C GLY A 175 -11.11 18.31 -15.87
N PHE A 176 -10.30 18.57 -16.89
CA PHE A 176 -8.83 18.56 -16.74
C PHE A 176 -8.29 19.66 -15.82
N ALA A 177 -8.91 20.85 -15.83
CA ALA A 177 -8.50 21.98 -14.99
C ALA A 177 -8.55 21.67 -13.49
N ASP A 178 -9.38 20.71 -13.09
CA ASP A 178 -9.63 20.27 -11.71
C ASP A 178 -9.07 18.86 -11.46
N ALA A 179 -8.23 18.33 -12.37
CA ALA A 179 -7.68 16.98 -12.25
C ALA A 179 -6.74 16.87 -11.04
N PRO A 180 -6.82 15.79 -10.23
CA PRO A 180 -5.94 15.65 -9.07
C PRO A 180 -4.52 15.36 -9.51
N LEU A 181 -3.55 15.90 -8.78
CA LEU A 181 -2.16 15.45 -8.83
C LEU A 181 -1.82 14.93 -7.44
N HIS A 182 -1.28 13.71 -7.38
CA HIS A 182 -0.90 13.05 -6.15
C HIS A 182 0.26 12.09 -6.43
N THR A 183 1.45 12.41 -5.92
CA THR A 183 2.71 11.82 -6.35
C THR A 183 3.55 11.23 -5.21
N ASN A 184 2.98 11.23 -4.00
CA ASN A 184 3.48 10.50 -2.83
C ASN A 184 2.63 9.25 -2.57
N ASN A 185 3.28 8.10 -2.34
CA ASN A 185 2.58 6.88 -1.96
C ASN A 185 2.22 6.87 -0.47
N GLN A 186 3.00 7.53 0.38
CA GLN A 186 2.78 7.58 1.82
C GLN A 186 2.71 9.01 2.35
N LEU A 187 2.03 9.19 3.49
CA LEU A 187 1.85 10.52 4.12
C LEU A 187 2.75 10.70 5.36
N LEU A 188 3.22 9.61 5.93
CA LEU A 188 3.94 9.53 7.20
C LEU A 188 5.35 8.95 6.98
N SER A 189 6.30 9.23 7.87
CA SER A 189 7.67 8.72 7.73
C SER A 189 7.76 7.21 7.98
N LEU A 190 8.90 6.60 7.64
CA LEU A 190 9.13 5.16 7.88
C LEU A 190 9.02 4.81 9.38
N THR A 191 9.54 5.63 10.28
CA THR A 191 9.38 5.48 11.74
C THR A 191 7.92 5.49 12.17
N ASP A 192 7.10 6.38 11.60
CA ASP A 192 5.67 6.45 11.92
C ASP A 192 4.91 5.24 11.36
N GLN A 193 5.20 4.81 10.13
CA GLN A 193 4.67 3.58 9.53
C GLN A 193 5.02 2.33 10.37
N LEU A 194 6.29 2.20 10.78
CA LEU A 194 6.77 1.11 11.65
C LEU A 194 6.05 1.10 13.02
N ARG A 195 5.77 2.28 13.60
CA ARG A 195 5.00 2.41 14.86
C ARG A 195 3.50 2.13 14.68
N LEU A 196 2.96 2.32 13.48
CA LEU A 196 1.62 1.86 13.08
C LEU A 196 1.55 0.35 12.75
N GLY A 197 2.64 -0.39 12.92
CA GLY A 197 2.65 -1.86 12.83
C GLY A 197 3.08 -2.43 11.49
N VAL A 198 3.55 -1.61 10.56
CA VAL A 198 4.14 -2.07 9.29
C VAL A 198 5.37 -2.92 9.57
N ARG A 199 5.48 -4.10 8.95
CA ARG A 199 6.64 -5.01 9.04
C ARG A 199 7.18 -5.46 7.68
N ALA A 200 6.54 -5.07 6.58
CA ALA A 200 7.11 -5.11 5.24
C ALA A 200 7.18 -3.69 4.67
N LEU A 201 8.38 -3.22 4.28
CA LEU A 201 8.60 -1.92 3.65
C LEU A 201 9.11 -2.10 2.22
N GLU A 202 8.70 -1.20 1.35
CA GLU A 202 9.08 -1.11 -0.05
C GLU A 202 9.95 0.13 -0.29
N LEU A 203 11.08 -0.04 -0.98
CA LEU A 203 12.08 1.00 -1.21
C LEU A 203 12.43 1.05 -2.70
N ASP A 204 11.80 1.96 -3.44
CA ASP A 204 12.02 2.25 -4.86
C ASP A 204 13.50 2.64 -5.10
N THR A 205 14.32 1.70 -5.56
CA THR A 205 15.79 1.80 -5.46
C THR A 205 16.42 2.06 -6.82
N HIS A 206 16.78 3.33 -7.06
CA HIS A 206 17.34 3.77 -8.34
C HIS A 206 18.69 4.46 -8.19
N TRP A 207 19.58 4.20 -9.15
CA TRP A 207 20.89 4.82 -9.25
C TRP A 207 20.78 6.17 -9.97
N VAL A 208 20.86 7.27 -9.23
CA VAL A 208 20.67 8.64 -9.75
C VAL A 208 21.78 9.55 -9.24
N GLY A 209 22.43 10.26 -10.17
CA GLY A 209 23.54 11.16 -9.83
C GLY A 209 24.82 10.48 -9.35
N GLY A 210 24.93 9.16 -9.48
CA GLY A 210 26.07 8.37 -8.99
C GLY A 210 25.93 7.84 -7.56
N VAL A 211 24.71 7.79 -7.02
CA VAL A 211 24.36 7.22 -5.70
C VAL A 211 23.00 6.50 -5.78
N MET A 212 22.70 5.61 -4.83
CA MET A 212 21.37 5.01 -4.68
C MET A 212 20.39 5.98 -3.99
N ARG A 213 19.20 6.14 -4.55
CA ARG A 213 18.13 7.01 -4.04
C ARG A 213 16.78 6.29 -4.02
N ILE A 214 15.93 6.77 -3.12
CA ILE A 214 14.50 6.51 -3.06
C ILE A 214 13.81 7.33 -4.14
N ALA A 215 13.31 6.69 -5.19
CA ALA A 215 12.81 7.39 -6.37
C ALA A 215 11.83 6.56 -7.18
N HIS A 216 10.58 7.01 -7.33
CA HIS A 216 9.60 6.34 -8.19
C HIS A 216 9.91 6.60 -9.68
N CYS A 217 10.64 5.69 -10.34
CA CYS A 217 11.22 5.91 -11.68
C CYS A 217 10.86 4.86 -12.73
N GLY A 218 10.40 5.30 -13.91
CA GLY A 218 10.12 4.41 -15.05
C GLY A 218 10.08 5.13 -16.40
N GLY A 219 10.74 4.56 -17.41
CA GLY A 219 10.83 5.12 -18.78
C GLY A 219 9.53 5.00 -19.58
N LEU A 220 8.50 5.72 -19.15
CA LEU A 220 7.14 5.59 -19.66
C LEU A 220 6.89 6.46 -20.91
N HIS A 221 7.34 5.98 -22.07
CA HIS A 221 7.16 6.65 -23.37
C HIS A 221 5.71 6.59 -23.89
N VAL A 222 4.79 7.31 -23.24
CA VAL A 222 3.37 7.46 -23.65
C VAL A 222 3.17 8.82 -24.33
N PRO A 223 3.00 8.89 -25.67
CA PRO A 223 3.00 10.17 -26.42
C PRO A 223 1.98 11.22 -25.94
N GLN A 224 0.90 10.77 -25.30
CA GLN A 224 -0.12 11.63 -24.69
C GLN A 224 0.41 12.33 -23.42
N LEU A 225 1.26 11.66 -22.64
CA LEU A 225 1.95 12.23 -21.48
C LEU A 225 3.08 13.16 -21.92
N ASN A 226 3.82 12.82 -22.99
CA ASN A 226 4.83 13.71 -23.59
C ASN A 226 4.24 15.09 -23.88
N LYS A 227 3.15 15.15 -24.66
CA LYS A 227 2.49 16.42 -25.00
C LYS A 227 1.88 17.14 -23.80
N LEU A 228 1.47 16.43 -22.74
CA LEU A 228 1.01 17.07 -21.50
C LEU A 228 2.18 17.73 -20.76
N ILE A 229 3.30 17.03 -20.59
CA ILE A 229 4.50 17.53 -19.90
C ILE A 229 5.12 18.72 -20.66
N GLU A 230 5.19 18.65 -21.99
CA GLU A 230 5.58 19.78 -22.85
C GLU A 230 4.67 21.01 -22.62
N ALA A 231 3.34 20.81 -22.55
CA ALA A 231 2.38 21.88 -22.27
C ALA A 231 2.55 22.49 -20.86
N LEU A 232 2.83 21.67 -19.84
CA LEU A 232 3.07 22.13 -18.47
C LEU A 232 4.33 23.00 -18.38
N ASN A 233 5.44 22.53 -18.96
CA ASN A 233 6.69 23.31 -19.06
C ASN A 233 6.45 24.66 -19.73
N PHE A 234 5.71 24.68 -20.84
CA PHE A 234 5.46 25.89 -21.60
C PHE A 234 4.56 26.88 -20.84
N VAL A 235 3.50 26.41 -20.19
CA VAL A 235 2.65 27.22 -19.31
C VAL A 235 3.44 27.84 -18.15
N ALA A 236 4.33 27.07 -17.51
CA ALA A 236 5.21 27.61 -16.47
C ALA A 236 6.15 28.71 -17.00
N ARG A 237 6.71 28.53 -18.21
CA ARG A 237 7.57 29.54 -18.85
C ARG A 237 6.83 30.82 -19.22
N LEU A 238 5.57 30.72 -19.64
CA LEU A 238 4.65 31.86 -19.85
C LEU A 238 4.35 32.62 -18.55
N LEU A 239 4.48 31.96 -17.40
CA LEU A 239 4.37 32.54 -16.05
C LEU A 239 5.74 32.97 -15.48
N HIS A 240 6.78 33.02 -16.31
CA HIS A 240 8.18 33.29 -15.93
C HIS A 240 8.75 32.38 -14.83
N ARG A 241 8.16 31.19 -14.62
CA ARG A 241 8.68 30.15 -13.73
C ARG A 241 9.51 29.15 -14.53
N SER A 242 10.53 28.56 -13.90
CA SER A 242 11.23 27.40 -14.46
C SER A 242 10.77 26.15 -13.74
N ILE A 243 10.00 25.32 -14.44
CA ILE A 243 9.86 23.91 -14.13
C ILE A 243 10.56 23.12 -15.22
N ARG A 244 10.96 21.88 -14.93
CA ARG A 244 11.58 20.97 -15.89
C ARG A 244 10.96 19.61 -15.69
N TRP A 245 9.90 19.32 -16.45
CA TRP A 245 9.29 17.99 -16.57
C TRP A 245 9.69 17.38 -17.93
N ASP A 246 9.91 16.06 -18.03
CA ASP A 246 10.27 15.33 -19.26
C ASP A 246 9.77 13.87 -19.17
N THR A 247 9.72 13.19 -20.31
CA THR A 247 9.18 11.84 -20.50
C THR A 247 10.18 10.74 -20.85
N GLU A 248 11.36 11.07 -21.38
CA GLU A 248 12.43 10.07 -21.55
C GLU A 248 13.11 9.73 -20.21
N THR A 249 12.83 10.51 -19.17
CA THR A 249 13.40 10.40 -17.82
C THR A 249 12.36 10.37 -16.69
N LEU A 250 11.09 10.09 -16.99
CA LEU A 250 9.95 10.08 -16.05
C LEU A 250 10.28 9.42 -14.71
N GLY A 251 10.16 10.20 -13.63
CA GLY A 251 10.44 9.74 -12.27
C GLY A 251 11.88 9.98 -11.78
N CYS A 252 12.85 10.03 -12.70
CA CYS A 252 14.27 9.96 -12.39
C CYS A 252 15.16 11.12 -12.89
N MET A 253 14.75 11.95 -13.86
CA MET A 253 15.47 13.19 -14.17
C MET A 253 14.72 14.18 -15.08
N PRO A 254 13.38 14.26 -14.92
CA PRO A 254 12.86 14.74 -13.66
C PRO A 254 11.81 13.82 -13.02
N SER A 255 11.54 14.06 -11.74
CA SER A 255 10.64 13.18 -11.01
C SER A 255 9.17 13.44 -11.27
N LEU A 256 8.44 12.32 -11.31
CA LEU A 256 7.02 12.25 -11.07
C LEU A 256 6.66 12.63 -9.63
N SER A 257 7.53 12.36 -8.66
CA SER A 257 7.28 12.56 -7.22
C SER A 257 7.40 14.01 -6.72
N SER A 258 7.35 14.99 -7.62
CA SER A 258 7.43 16.42 -7.30
C SER A 258 8.70 16.92 -6.57
N ILE A 259 9.75 16.11 -6.43
CA ILE A 259 11.11 16.51 -5.97
C ILE A 259 12.11 16.36 -7.15
N PRO A 260 13.07 17.27 -7.36
CA PRO A 260 14.18 17.03 -8.30
C PRO A 260 14.96 15.76 -7.96
N SER A 261 15.25 14.91 -8.95
CA SER A 261 15.80 13.56 -8.69
C SER A 261 17.25 13.51 -8.17
N MET A 262 17.95 14.65 -8.19
CA MET A 262 19.24 14.81 -7.51
C MET A 262 19.10 15.15 -6.01
N GLU A 263 17.89 15.47 -5.57
CA GLU A 263 17.52 15.93 -4.22
C GLU A 263 16.59 14.92 -3.50
N GLN A 264 15.97 13.99 -4.25
CA GLN A 264 15.34 12.76 -3.73
C GLN A 264 16.19 12.07 -2.65
N ARG A 265 15.55 11.54 -1.62
CA ARG A 265 16.18 10.94 -0.42
C ARG A 265 17.18 9.84 -0.78
N LEU A 266 18.33 9.79 -0.09
CA LEU A 266 19.31 8.70 -0.28
C LEU A 266 18.75 7.38 0.25
N LEU A 267 19.10 6.26 -0.40
CA LEU A 267 18.74 4.92 0.08
C LEU A 267 19.29 4.67 1.50
N THR A 268 20.52 5.10 1.76
CA THR A 268 21.16 5.00 3.07
C THR A 268 20.43 5.79 4.15
N ASP A 269 19.92 7.00 3.85
CA ASP A 269 19.11 7.78 4.79
C ASP A 269 17.76 7.09 5.10
N ALA A 270 17.16 6.38 4.13
CA ALA A 270 15.96 5.57 4.33
C ALA A 270 16.23 4.36 5.22
N MET A 271 17.27 3.59 4.90
CA MET A 271 17.70 2.44 5.70
C MET A 271 18.12 2.85 7.13
N GLN A 272 18.75 4.02 7.31
CA GLN A 272 19.16 4.50 8.62
C GLN A 272 17.96 4.83 9.53
N GLU A 273 16.87 5.40 9.00
CA GLU A 273 15.64 5.62 9.78
C GLU A 273 15.02 4.29 10.26
N VAL A 274 15.01 3.27 9.39
CA VAL A 274 14.56 1.92 9.76
C VAL A 274 15.48 1.32 10.83
N LYS A 275 16.80 1.47 10.68
CA LYS A 275 17.79 1.00 11.65
C LYS A 275 17.61 1.66 13.02
N ASP A 276 17.46 2.98 13.07
CA ASP A 276 17.30 3.73 14.31
C ASP A 276 16.07 3.26 15.10
N TRP A 277 14.96 3.01 14.40
CA TRP A 277 13.77 2.39 14.99
C TRP A 277 14.02 0.94 15.46
N MET A 278 14.81 0.15 14.72
CA MET A 278 15.21 -1.20 15.14
C MET A 278 16.20 -1.23 16.31
N GLU A 279 16.88 -0.12 16.64
CA GLU A 279 17.78 0.00 17.80
C GLU A 279 17.06 0.49 19.07
N GLU A 280 15.80 0.96 18.98
CA GLU A 280 14.97 1.23 20.16
C GLU A 280 14.79 -0.06 20.99
N SER A 281 15.12 -0.03 22.28
CA SER A 281 15.07 -1.23 23.16
C SER A 281 13.67 -1.86 23.31
N SER A 282 12.60 -1.12 23.03
CA SER A 282 11.22 -1.63 22.98
C SER A 282 10.96 -2.56 21.79
N ASN A 283 11.82 -2.50 20.78
CA ASN A 283 11.66 -3.09 19.45
C ASN A 283 12.72 -4.19 19.21
N ALA A 284 13.47 -4.60 20.22
CA ALA A 284 14.60 -5.54 20.10
C ALA A 284 14.21 -6.89 19.48
N ASP A 285 13.00 -7.38 19.74
CA ASP A 285 12.44 -8.63 19.21
C ASP A 285 11.75 -8.46 17.84
N GLU A 286 11.77 -7.27 17.25
CA GLU A 286 11.12 -6.97 15.97
C GLU A 286 11.89 -7.53 14.77
N PHE A 287 11.13 -7.99 13.77
CA PHE A 287 11.60 -8.52 12.50
C PHE A 287 10.98 -7.73 11.35
N LEU A 288 11.78 -7.37 10.33
CA LEU A 288 11.32 -6.64 9.15
C LEU A 288 11.69 -7.36 7.85
N VAL A 289 10.81 -7.21 6.84
CA VAL A 289 11.13 -7.42 5.43
C VAL A 289 11.35 -6.06 4.78
N LEU A 290 12.51 -5.85 4.14
CA LEU A 290 12.72 -4.76 3.19
C LEU A 290 12.70 -5.34 1.78
N TYR A 291 11.78 -4.87 0.97
CA TYR A 291 11.72 -5.15 -0.46
C TYR A 291 12.26 -3.94 -1.23
N PHE A 292 13.35 -4.14 -1.98
CA PHE A 292 13.85 -3.14 -2.92
C PHE A 292 13.12 -3.35 -4.25
N ASP A 293 12.27 -2.41 -4.67
CA ASP A 293 11.81 -2.40 -6.05
C ASP A 293 12.93 -1.78 -6.88
N ASP A 294 13.68 -2.64 -7.57
CA ASP A 294 14.92 -2.27 -8.25
C ASP A 294 14.92 -2.76 -9.70
N GLN A 295 15.66 -2.02 -10.52
CA GLN A 295 15.66 -2.21 -11.97
C GLN A 295 16.78 -3.17 -12.43
N PRO A 296 16.54 -3.99 -13.48
CA PRO A 296 17.58 -4.79 -14.14
C PRO A 296 18.81 -3.99 -14.58
N ASN A 297 18.64 -2.69 -14.79
CA ASN A 297 19.68 -1.78 -15.20
C ASN A 297 20.83 -1.64 -14.18
N LEU A 298 20.59 -1.85 -12.87
CA LEU A 298 21.69 -1.77 -11.88
C LEU A 298 22.82 -2.78 -12.21
N LYS A 299 22.47 -3.94 -12.77
CA LYS A 299 23.43 -4.95 -13.25
C LYS A 299 24.09 -4.59 -14.57
N THR A 300 23.40 -3.93 -15.49
CA THR A 300 23.99 -3.49 -16.76
C THR A 300 24.92 -2.28 -16.59
N TRP A 301 24.67 -1.45 -15.59
CA TRP A 301 25.53 -0.33 -15.17
C TRP A 301 26.68 -0.76 -14.24
N GLY A 302 26.64 -1.99 -13.69
CA GLY A 302 27.68 -2.54 -12.81
C GLY A 302 27.62 -2.06 -11.36
N VAL A 303 26.50 -1.46 -10.94
CA VAL A 303 26.32 -0.78 -9.64
C VAL A 303 25.61 -1.62 -8.58
N VAL A 304 25.35 -2.91 -8.84
CA VAL A 304 24.83 -3.85 -7.82
C VAL A 304 25.77 -3.92 -6.61
N GLY A 305 27.08 -3.80 -6.81
CA GLY A 305 28.04 -3.72 -5.70
C GLY A 305 27.74 -2.55 -4.75
N ASN A 306 27.41 -1.37 -5.30
CA ASN A 306 27.06 -0.19 -4.51
C ASN A 306 25.81 -0.40 -3.66
N LEU A 307 24.80 -1.13 -4.15
CA LEU A 307 23.62 -1.48 -3.35
C LEU A 307 24.00 -2.33 -2.13
N LEU A 308 24.88 -3.32 -2.31
CA LEU A 308 25.33 -4.21 -1.23
C LEU A 308 26.24 -3.48 -0.22
N ASP A 309 27.12 -2.60 -0.71
CA ASP A 309 27.96 -1.74 0.12
C ASP A 309 27.12 -0.73 0.93
N ASP A 310 26.12 -0.08 0.31
CA ASP A 310 25.19 0.84 0.99
C ASP A 310 24.40 0.11 2.09
N ILE A 311 23.88 -1.09 1.80
CA ILE A 311 23.17 -1.95 2.78
C ILE A 311 24.07 -2.30 3.97
N LEU A 312 25.30 -2.74 3.72
CA LEU A 312 26.26 -3.12 4.76
C LEU A 312 26.88 -1.93 5.51
N SER A 313 26.81 -0.73 4.93
CA SER A 313 27.22 0.51 5.62
C SER A 313 26.24 0.90 6.74
N VAL A 314 24.97 0.53 6.61
CA VAL A 314 23.90 0.79 7.59
C VAL A 314 23.68 -0.43 8.49
N PHE A 315 23.28 -1.56 7.91
CA PHE A 315 22.84 -2.73 8.68
C PHE A 315 23.99 -3.70 8.97
N PRO A 316 24.18 -4.12 10.24
CA PRO A 316 25.19 -5.12 10.57
C PRO A 316 24.81 -6.48 9.95
N ARG A 317 25.77 -7.15 9.31
CA ARG A 317 25.58 -8.44 8.62
C ARG A 317 24.92 -9.52 9.49
N ASP A 318 25.13 -9.45 10.81
CA ASP A 318 24.56 -10.37 11.78
C ASP A 318 23.03 -10.28 11.87
N TRP A 319 22.41 -9.11 11.63
CA TRP A 319 20.95 -8.98 11.57
C TRP A 319 20.33 -9.57 10.30
N ILE A 320 21.07 -9.54 9.19
CA ILE A 320 20.59 -9.91 7.86
C ILE A 320 20.47 -11.44 7.75
N PHE A 321 19.26 -11.91 7.42
CA PHE A 321 18.96 -13.29 7.05
C PHE A 321 19.50 -13.59 5.64
N SER A 322 19.95 -14.81 5.38
CA SER A 322 20.62 -15.20 4.13
C SER A 322 20.38 -16.66 3.75
N THR A 323 20.68 -17.05 2.51
CA THR A 323 20.33 -18.37 1.95
C THR A 323 20.97 -19.57 2.67
N GLU A 324 22.07 -19.36 3.40
CA GLU A 324 22.70 -20.39 4.25
C GLU A 324 22.05 -20.51 5.65
N ASP A 325 21.28 -19.51 6.09
CA ASP A 325 20.61 -19.52 7.40
C ASP A 325 19.44 -20.51 7.40
N LYS A 326 19.49 -21.50 8.30
CA LYS A 326 18.29 -22.28 8.64
C LYS A 326 17.34 -21.37 9.43
N MET A 327 16.05 -21.39 9.06
CA MET A 327 15.09 -20.35 9.45
C MET A 327 15.09 -20.00 10.94
N LEU A 328 15.20 -18.69 11.21
CA LEU A 328 14.86 -17.98 12.45
C LEU A 328 15.57 -18.38 13.77
N GLU A 329 16.34 -19.46 13.84
CA GLU A 329 17.08 -19.83 15.08
C GLU A 329 18.31 -18.93 15.38
N ALA A 330 18.74 -18.09 14.44
CA ALA A 330 20.03 -17.40 14.47
C ALA A 330 20.00 -15.91 14.92
N GLY A 331 18.91 -15.44 15.53
CA GLY A 331 18.80 -14.04 16.00
C GLY A 331 18.74 -12.99 14.88
N LYS A 332 18.39 -13.42 13.66
CA LYS A 332 18.21 -12.55 12.49
C LYS A 332 16.95 -11.69 12.67
N ARG A 333 17.03 -10.42 12.27
CA ARG A 333 15.97 -9.41 12.42
C ARG A 333 15.57 -8.74 11.11
N LEU A 334 16.33 -8.93 10.04
CA LEU A 334 16.14 -8.25 8.78
C LEU A 334 16.18 -9.26 7.63
N MET A 335 15.12 -9.32 6.85
CA MET A 335 15.12 -10.00 5.56
C MET A 335 15.14 -8.97 4.44
N LEU A 336 16.04 -9.17 3.48
CA LEU A 336 16.17 -8.32 2.30
C LEU A 336 15.66 -9.09 1.07
N VAL A 337 14.73 -8.50 0.34
CA VAL A 337 14.15 -9.03 -0.90
C VAL A 337 14.36 -7.97 -1.99
N SER A 338 14.52 -8.39 -3.24
CA SER A 338 14.62 -7.47 -4.37
C SER A 338 13.76 -7.94 -5.54
N GLY A 339 13.21 -6.95 -6.27
CA GLY A 339 12.37 -7.16 -7.44
C GLY A 339 13.12 -7.80 -8.61
N THR A 340 14.42 -7.52 -8.75
CA THR A 340 15.30 -8.10 -9.77
C THR A 340 16.22 -9.20 -9.22
N ASP A 341 16.24 -10.35 -9.91
CA ASP A 341 17.27 -11.37 -9.69
C ASP A 341 18.61 -11.01 -10.37
N TYR A 342 19.53 -10.44 -9.59
CA TYR A 342 20.91 -10.20 -10.01
C TYR A 342 21.80 -11.44 -9.97
N GLY A 343 21.35 -12.59 -9.46
CA GLY A 343 22.10 -13.84 -9.34
C GLY A 343 23.16 -13.83 -8.23
N ASP A 344 24.19 -14.66 -8.37
CA ASP A 344 25.24 -15.02 -7.39
C ASP A 344 25.86 -13.81 -6.64
N THR A 345 25.81 -12.61 -7.23
CA THR A 345 26.29 -11.36 -6.62
C THR A 345 25.44 -10.89 -5.43
N MET A 346 24.12 -11.03 -5.47
CA MET A 346 23.21 -10.56 -4.40
C MET A 346 22.87 -11.65 -3.37
N GLU A 347 22.90 -12.92 -3.79
CA GLU A 347 22.40 -14.08 -3.03
C GLU A 347 22.92 -14.19 -1.57
N PRO A 348 24.17 -13.83 -1.22
CA PRO A 348 24.66 -13.86 0.16
C PRO A 348 23.99 -12.86 1.12
N LEU A 349 23.14 -11.95 0.62
CA LEU A 349 22.55 -10.82 1.36
C LEU A 349 21.06 -10.58 1.05
N ILE A 350 20.65 -10.70 -0.23
CA ILE A 350 19.32 -10.33 -0.72
C ILE A 350 18.71 -11.50 -1.49
N PHE A 351 17.44 -11.78 -1.22
CA PHE A 351 16.67 -12.82 -1.88
C PHE A 351 16.00 -12.27 -3.14
N GLY A 352 16.28 -12.85 -4.31
CA GLY A 352 15.53 -12.54 -5.53
C GLY A 352 14.09 -13.08 -5.42
N ARG A 353 13.11 -12.17 -5.49
CA ARG A 353 11.67 -12.41 -5.23
C ARG A 353 11.16 -13.81 -5.61
N GLY A 354 11.29 -14.18 -6.89
CA GLY A 354 10.66 -15.38 -7.46
C GLY A 354 11.39 -16.72 -7.28
N LYS A 355 12.50 -16.82 -6.52
CA LYS A 355 13.33 -18.04 -6.48
C LYS A 355 13.46 -18.76 -5.15
N ALA A 356 13.34 -18.07 -4.01
CA ALA A 356 13.81 -18.61 -2.74
C ALA A 356 12.85 -18.47 -1.55
N LEU A 357 11.93 -17.49 -1.57
CA LEU A 357 11.09 -17.16 -0.42
C LEU A 357 9.65 -17.62 -0.62
N CYS A 358 9.29 -18.79 -0.06
CA CYS A 358 7.92 -19.32 0.02
C CYS A 358 7.11 -19.40 -1.31
N GLY A 359 7.73 -19.23 -2.48
CA GLY A 359 6.98 -19.08 -3.75
C GLY A 359 6.25 -17.73 -3.89
N TRP A 360 6.82 -16.65 -3.33
CA TRP A 360 6.30 -15.27 -3.36
C TRP A 360 5.58 -14.89 -4.65
N ASN A 361 4.36 -14.36 -4.50
CA ASN A 361 3.47 -13.94 -5.57
C ASN A 361 2.87 -12.56 -5.27
N GLU A 362 2.60 -11.80 -6.33
CA GLU A 362 1.94 -10.49 -6.28
C GLU A 362 0.72 -10.44 -7.21
N PRO A 363 -0.46 -10.88 -6.73
CA PRO A 363 -1.71 -10.70 -7.47
C PRO A 363 -2.20 -9.24 -7.34
N PRO A 364 -2.72 -8.63 -8.43
CA PRO A 364 -3.35 -7.32 -8.33
C PRO A 364 -4.63 -7.40 -7.49
N LEU A 365 -4.92 -6.35 -6.70
CA LEU A 365 -6.06 -6.34 -5.77
C LEU A 365 -7.42 -6.60 -6.46
N ALA A 366 -7.59 -6.17 -7.71
CA ALA A 366 -8.76 -6.48 -8.55
C ALA A 366 -8.98 -7.98 -8.85
N SER A 367 -8.04 -8.85 -8.47
CA SER A 367 -8.14 -10.31 -8.59
C SER A 367 -8.26 -11.04 -7.24
N VAL A 368 -8.43 -10.32 -6.13
CA VAL A 368 -8.48 -10.88 -4.77
C VAL A 368 -9.88 -10.79 -4.17
N ASP A 369 -10.54 -11.93 -4.02
CA ASP A 369 -11.83 -12.06 -3.35
C ASP A 369 -11.60 -12.16 -1.82
N GLY A 370 -12.11 -11.19 -1.05
CA GLY A 370 -12.04 -11.16 0.41
C GLY A 370 -12.99 -12.16 1.09
N THR A 371 -13.25 -12.00 2.40
CA THR A 371 -14.16 -12.89 3.14
C THR A 371 -15.61 -12.74 2.66
N PRO A 372 -16.39 -13.83 2.50
CA PRO A 372 -16.06 -15.21 2.88
C PRO A 372 -15.32 -16.07 1.86
N GLU A 373 -15.16 -15.64 0.61
CA GLU A 373 -14.62 -16.44 -0.50
C GLU A 373 -13.11 -16.77 -0.32
N CYS A 374 -12.27 -15.77 -0.04
CA CYS A 374 -10.83 -15.93 0.19
C CYS A 374 -10.04 -16.58 -0.95
N LEU A 375 -10.24 -16.07 -2.18
CA LEU A 375 -9.65 -16.60 -3.40
C LEU A 375 -8.83 -15.55 -4.17
N ILE A 376 -7.88 -16.04 -4.98
CA ILE A 376 -7.23 -15.31 -6.06
C ILE A 376 -7.83 -15.80 -7.38
N ASN A 377 -8.37 -14.88 -8.17
CA ASN A 377 -9.12 -15.14 -9.40
C ASN A 377 -8.56 -14.30 -10.56
N GLN A 378 -7.41 -14.74 -11.10
CA GLN A 378 -6.69 -14.05 -12.17
C GLN A 378 -7.08 -14.52 -13.57
N GLN A 379 -7.05 -13.59 -14.52
CA GLN A 379 -7.22 -13.84 -15.94
C GLN A 379 -6.17 -14.85 -16.44
N GLY A 380 -6.60 -16.05 -16.84
CA GLY A 380 -5.71 -17.10 -17.35
C GLY A 380 -5.39 -18.23 -16.38
N MET A 381 -5.78 -18.14 -15.11
CA MET A 381 -5.82 -19.32 -14.24
C MET A 381 -6.98 -20.25 -14.63
N ILE A 382 -6.79 -21.56 -14.45
CA ILE A 382 -7.79 -22.59 -14.76
C ILE A 382 -8.76 -22.77 -13.59
N GLU A 383 -8.27 -22.68 -12.36
CA GLU A 383 -9.02 -22.75 -11.11
C GLU A 383 -8.51 -21.62 -10.18
N PRO A 384 -9.39 -20.95 -9.40
CA PRO A 384 -8.98 -19.98 -8.39
C PRO A 384 -8.06 -20.60 -7.32
N GLN A 385 -7.11 -19.83 -6.80
CA GLN A 385 -6.20 -20.29 -5.72
C GLN A 385 -6.66 -19.73 -4.37
N PRO A 386 -6.45 -20.45 -3.24
CA PRO A 386 -6.75 -19.90 -1.91
C PRO A 386 -5.80 -18.75 -1.56
N LEU A 387 -6.30 -17.69 -0.89
CA LEU A 387 -5.47 -16.56 -0.44
C LEU A 387 -4.54 -16.90 0.75
N PHE A 388 -4.66 -18.11 1.31
CA PHE A 388 -3.83 -18.63 2.40
C PHE A 388 -3.56 -20.12 2.16
N ASP A 389 -2.53 -20.41 1.37
CA ASP A 389 -2.09 -21.74 0.94
C ASP A 389 -0.64 -22.07 1.33
N GLY A 390 0.10 -21.09 1.83
CA GLY A 390 1.53 -21.19 2.17
C GLY A 390 2.47 -20.48 1.20
N MET A 391 1.96 -19.82 0.16
CA MET A 391 2.71 -18.80 -0.58
C MET A 391 2.76 -17.49 0.21
N LEU A 392 3.91 -16.80 0.20
CA LEU A 392 4.04 -15.50 0.84
C LEU A 392 3.47 -14.42 -0.10
N THR A 393 2.17 -14.15 0.04
CA THR A 393 1.42 -13.28 -0.89
C THR A 393 1.50 -11.81 -0.48
N ARG A 394 2.06 -10.97 -1.35
CA ARG A 394 1.95 -9.50 -1.25
C ARG A 394 0.88 -8.99 -2.20
N VAL A 395 0.04 -8.08 -1.74
CA VAL A 395 -0.88 -7.32 -2.61
C VAL A 395 -0.64 -5.86 -2.33
N ILE A 396 -0.44 -5.08 -3.38
CA ILE A 396 -0.34 -3.62 -3.32
C ILE A 396 -1.67 -2.97 -3.72
N SER A 397 -1.91 -1.76 -3.25
CA SER A 397 -2.86 -0.84 -3.87
C SER A 397 -2.20 0.51 -4.09
N CYS A 398 -2.30 1.06 -5.29
CA CYS A 398 -1.70 2.35 -5.61
C CYS A 398 -2.78 3.44 -5.68
N GLU A 399 -2.59 4.53 -4.95
CA GLU A 399 -3.48 5.70 -4.90
C GLU A 399 -2.90 6.94 -5.62
N LEU A 400 -1.70 6.81 -6.21
CA LEU A 400 -1.06 7.85 -7.05
C LEU A 400 -1.96 8.29 -8.22
N GLN A 401 -1.95 9.58 -8.53
CA GLN A 401 -2.76 10.18 -9.59
C GLN A 401 -1.95 11.22 -10.36
N TYR A 402 -1.76 11.00 -11.65
CA TYR A 402 -0.96 11.86 -12.53
C TYR A 402 -1.86 12.72 -13.41
N GLY A 403 -2.56 13.67 -12.79
CA GLY A 403 -3.55 14.51 -13.45
C GLY A 403 -4.75 13.66 -13.93
N PRO A 404 -4.99 13.53 -15.25
CA PRO A 404 -6.10 12.74 -15.78
C PRO A 404 -5.81 11.23 -15.81
N MET A 405 -4.64 10.75 -15.35
CA MET A 405 -4.24 9.35 -15.40
C MET A 405 -4.17 8.75 -13.99
N ASN A 406 -4.63 7.51 -13.84
CA ASN A 406 -4.48 6.71 -12.62
C ASN A 406 -3.02 6.22 -12.46
N CYS A 407 -2.74 5.40 -11.44
CA CYS A 407 -1.39 4.86 -11.21
C CYS A 407 -0.86 3.95 -12.34
N ASP A 408 -1.72 3.20 -13.05
CA ASP A 408 -1.35 2.43 -14.25
C ASP A 408 -1.03 3.31 -15.48
N PHE A 409 -1.03 4.64 -15.32
CA PHE A 409 -1.04 5.65 -16.39
C PHE A 409 -2.24 5.51 -17.35
N ALA A 410 -3.29 4.80 -16.95
CA ALA A 410 -4.52 4.68 -17.73
C ALA A 410 -5.26 6.03 -17.70
N TYR A 411 -5.32 6.67 -18.87
CA TYR A 411 -6.00 7.95 -19.05
C TYR A 411 -7.51 7.83 -18.77
N ARG A 412 -7.97 8.51 -17.71
CA ARG A 412 -9.29 8.39 -17.08
C ARG A 412 -9.61 7.00 -16.53
N GLY A 413 -8.58 6.26 -16.10
CA GLY A 413 -8.74 5.10 -15.23
C GLY A 413 -9.16 5.51 -13.81
N THR A 414 -9.53 4.51 -13.01
CA THR A 414 -9.71 4.60 -11.57
C THR A 414 -8.52 3.92 -10.88
N ASN A 415 -8.19 4.31 -9.65
CA ASN A 415 -7.31 3.50 -8.78
C ASN A 415 -8.07 2.36 -8.08
N ASP A 416 -9.41 2.33 -8.19
CA ASP A 416 -10.26 1.27 -7.62
C ASP A 416 -9.93 -0.12 -8.20
N PRO A 417 -9.85 -1.18 -7.35
CA PRO A 417 -9.98 -1.17 -5.89
C PRO A 417 -8.68 -0.74 -5.19
N VAL A 418 -8.84 0.04 -4.09
CA VAL A 418 -7.76 0.46 -3.19
C VAL A 418 -7.84 -0.23 -1.83
N PHE A 419 -6.76 -0.19 -1.03
CA PHE A 419 -6.79 -0.63 0.37
C PHE A 419 -7.15 0.51 1.33
N ASP A 420 -8.42 0.55 1.73
CA ASP A 420 -8.96 1.49 2.71
C ASP A 420 -9.46 0.76 3.98
N GLU A 421 -10.07 1.53 4.89
CA GLU A 421 -10.60 1.05 6.17
C GLU A 421 -11.75 0.03 6.01
N ALA A 422 -12.34 -0.10 4.82
CA ALA A 422 -13.42 -1.03 4.49
C ALA A 422 -12.96 -2.26 3.69
N THR A 423 -11.92 -2.14 2.84
CA THR A 423 -11.38 -3.24 2.01
C THR A 423 -10.25 -4.02 2.67
N LEU A 424 -9.49 -3.41 3.60
CA LEU A 424 -8.46 -4.10 4.38
C LEU A 424 -8.99 -5.23 5.29
N PRO A 425 -10.09 -5.07 6.06
CA PRO A 425 -10.55 -6.12 6.96
C PRO A 425 -10.97 -7.43 6.24
N PRO A 426 -11.69 -7.40 5.09
CA PRO A 426 -12.02 -8.62 4.35
C PRO A 426 -10.82 -9.40 3.81
N VAL A 427 -9.74 -8.77 3.33
CA VAL A 427 -8.54 -9.51 2.88
C VAL A 427 -7.70 -9.99 4.05
N THR A 428 -7.64 -9.20 5.13
CA THR A 428 -6.98 -9.55 6.39
C THR A 428 -7.63 -10.80 6.98
N GLY A 429 -8.96 -10.83 7.09
CA GLY A 429 -9.73 -11.99 7.58
C GLY A 429 -9.57 -13.27 6.75
N CYS A 430 -9.19 -13.15 5.47
CA CYS A 430 -8.82 -14.30 4.64
C CYS A 430 -7.40 -14.82 4.87
N GLY A 431 -6.53 -14.00 5.46
CA GLY A 431 -5.14 -14.36 5.75
C GLY A 431 -4.13 -13.98 4.66
N LEU A 432 -4.40 -12.94 3.87
CA LEU A 432 -3.38 -12.33 3.00
C LEU A 432 -2.14 -11.95 3.85
N ASN A 433 -0.94 -12.39 3.46
CA ASN A 433 0.27 -12.16 4.26
C ASN A 433 0.64 -10.67 4.34
N MET A 434 0.79 -10.00 3.18
CA MET A 434 1.22 -8.61 3.09
C MET A 434 0.20 -7.78 2.30
N PRO A 435 -0.87 -7.27 2.94
CA PRO A 435 -1.58 -6.12 2.41
C PRO A 435 -0.65 -4.90 2.50
N SER A 436 -0.33 -4.29 1.36
CA SER A 436 0.53 -3.12 1.22
C SER A 436 -0.27 -1.92 0.71
N PRO A 437 -0.99 -1.21 1.59
CA PRO A 437 -1.70 0.03 1.23
C PRO A 437 -0.73 1.18 0.91
N ASP A 438 -1.20 2.09 0.05
CA ASP A 438 -0.75 3.48 0.02
C ASP A 438 -1.37 4.25 1.22
N LEU A 439 -0.97 5.51 1.41
CA LEU A 439 -1.55 6.51 2.31
C LEU A 439 -1.91 6.00 3.72
N LEU A 440 -0.98 5.29 4.37
CA LEU A 440 -1.22 4.72 5.69
C LEU A 440 -1.53 5.81 6.74
N THR A 441 -2.64 5.62 7.47
CA THR A 441 -3.07 6.44 8.61
C THR A 441 -3.25 5.54 9.86
N PRO A 442 -3.41 6.11 11.07
CA PRO A 442 -3.77 5.31 12.26
C PRO A 442 -5.09 4.55 12.12
N ASP A 443 -6.08 5.11 11.41
CA ASP A 443 -7.36 4.45 11.15
C ASP A 443 -7.21 3.32 10.11
N ARG A 444 -6.44 3.54 9.04
CA ARG A 444 -6.10 2.52 8.03
C ARG A 444 -5.32 1.36 8.64
N ALA A 445 -4.37 1.65 9.54
CA ALA A 445 -3.66 0.65 10.33
C ALA A 445 -4.60 -0.09 11.30
N ALA A 446 -5.50 0.62 11.99
CA ALA A 446 -6.49 0.02 12.88
C ALA A 446 -7.43 -0.97 12.16
N ALA A 447 -7.76 -0.73 10.88
CA ALA A 447 -8.56 -1.65 10.06
C ALA A 447 -7.89 -3.03 9.81
N THR A 448 -6.58 -3.15 10.06
CA THR A 448 -5.82 -4.41 9.96
C THR A 448 -5.79 -5.21 11.26
N ILE A 449 -6.27 -4.63 12.38
CA ILE A 449 -6.18 -5.24 13.70
C ILE A 449 -7.22 -6.35 13.83
N TRP A 450 -6.72 -7.58 14.00
CA TRP A 450 -7.53 -8.79 14.17
C TRP A 450 -7.52 -9.34 15.60
N THR A 451 -6.65 -8.84 16.49
CA THR A 451 -6.48 -9.36 17.86
C THR A 451 -7.44 -8.76 18.88
N TRP A 452 -7.69 -7.45 18.81
CA TRP A 452 -8.40 -6.69 19.84
C TRP A 452 -9.36 -5.66 19.27
N ALA A 453 -10.48 -5.45 19.95
CA ALA A 453 -11.39 -4.34 19.68
C ALA A 453 -10.75 -2.99 20.07
N PRO A 454 -11.19 -1.86 19.50
CA PRO A 454 -10.86 -0.54 20.01
C PRO A 454 -11.12 -0.40 21.52
N GLY A 455 -10.14 0.10 22.27
CA GLY A 455 -10.19 0.19 23.74
C GLY A 455 -9.97 -1.13 24.50
N HIS A 456 -9.67 -2.24 23.80
CA HIS A 456 -9.29 -3.51 24.41
C HIS A 456 -7.79 -3.81 24.21
N PRO A 457 -7.18 -4.65 25.07
CA PRO A 457 -7.75 -5.18 26.31
C PRO A 457 -7.85 -4.10 27.40
N PHE A 458 -8.93 -4.13 28.19
CA PHE A 458 -9.09 -3.19 29.30
C PHE A 458 -7.95 -3.31 30.32
N ASP A 459 -7.38 -2.17 30.73
CA ASP A 459 -6.53 -2.09 31.92
C ASP A 459 -7.40 -2.28 33.17
N PRO A 460 -7.22 -3.38 33.93
CA PRO A 460 -8.00 -3.67 35.13
C PRO A 460 -7.62 -2.79 36.33
N THR A 461 -6.63 -1.90 36.19
CA THR A 461 -6.25 -0.89 37.20
C THR A 461 -6.84 0.48 36.91
N SER A 462 -7.41 0.71 35.72
CA SER A 462 -8.15 1.93 35.40
C SER A 462 -9.51 1.96 36.11
N GLU A 463 -9.80 3.01 36.88
CA GLU A 463 -11.05 3.11 37.67
C GLU A 463 -12.32 3.15 36.78
N LEU A 464 -12.18 3.55 35.51
CA LEU A 464 -13.23 3.53 34.50
C LEU A 464 -13.59 2.09 34.02
N GLY A 465 -12.72 1.10 34.27
CA GLY A 465 -12.89 -0.29 33.82
C GLY A 465 -13.85 -1.14 34.67
N LEU A 466 -14.37 -0.62 35.79
CA LEU A 466 -15.26 -1.37 36.71
C LEU A 466 -16.73 -1.50 36.24
N GLY A 467 -16.97 -1.34 34.94
CA GLY A 467 -18.16 -1.88 34.27
C GLY A 467 -18.10 -3.40 34.18
N ASP A 468 -18.27 -4.08 35.32
CA ASP A 468 -18.22 -5.54 35.44
C ASP A 468 -19.38 -6.20 34.67
N SER A 469 -19.17 -6.37 33.37
CA SER A 469 -20.04 -7.12 32.47
C SER A 469 -19.94 -8.62 32.78
N GLN A 470 -20.48 -9.00 33.94
CA GLN A 470 -20.90 -10.34 34.26
C GLN A 470 -22.02 -10.73 33.28
N SER A 471 -21.65 -11.04 32.04
CA SER A 471 -22.56 -11.52 30.99
C SER A 471 -23.31 -12.78 31.44
N THR A 472 -22.83 -13.49 32.47
CA THR A 472 -23.35 -14.74 33.09
C THR A 472 -23.51 -15.94 32.16
N SER A 473 -23.56 -15.72 30.84
CA SER A 473 -23.41 -16.71 29.78
C SER A 473 -22.32 -17.73 30.13
N ALA A 474 -22.63 -19.02 29.95
CA ALA A 474 -21.67 -20.10 30.11
C ALA A 474 -20.73 -20.09 28.89
N GLY A 475 -19.68 -19.26 28.96
CA GLY A 475 -18.66 -19.17 27.93
C GLY A 475 -18.07 -20.55 27.64
N ARG A 476 -17.95 -20.88 26.35
CA ARG A 476 -17.43 -22.17 25.88
C ARG A 476 -15.90 -22.15 25.86
N ASN A 477 -15.27 -23.32 25.96
CA ASN A 477 -13.88 -23.43 25.54
C ASN A 477 -13.85 -23.37 24.02
N ALA A 478 -13.09 -22.42 23.47
CA ALA A 478 -12.63 -22.53 22.09
C ALA A 478 -11.42 -23.46 22.07
N SER A 479 -11.44 -24.43 21.16
CA SER A 479 -10.36 -25.40 20.97
C SER A 479 -10.01 -25.44 19.48
N LEU A 480 -8.72 -25.35 19.15
CA LEU A 480 -8.25 -25.45 17.77
C LEU A 480 -8.16 -26.93 17.38
N ASN A 481 -8.85 -27.36 16.33
CA ASN A 481 -8.81 -28.73 15.83
C ASN A 481 -7.48 -28.96 15.09
N ALA A 482 -6.67 -29.89 15.58
CA ALA A 482 -5.37 -30.22 15.01
C ALA A 482 -5.45 -30.91 13.63
N THR A 483 -6.67 -31.23 13.15
CA THR A 483 -6.91 -31.95 11.89
C THR A 483 -7.23 -31.02 10.71
N ASP A 484 -7.91 -29.90 10.95
CA ASP A 484 -8.42 -29.00 9.90
C ASP A 484 -8.23 -27.49 10.17
N GLY A 485 -7.65 -27.12 11.32
CA GLY A 485 -7.47 -25.71 11.73
C GLY A 485 -8.79 -25.00 12.08
N GLY A 486 -9.90 -25.72 12.17
CA GLY A 486 -11.20 -25.20 12.57
C GLY A 486 -11.35 -25.07 14.09
N TRP A 487 -12.29 -24.22 14.52
CA TRP A 487 -12.56 -23.99 15.94
C TRP A 487 -13.76 -24.80 16.44
N VAL A 488 -13.53 -25.58 17.51
CA VAL A 488 -14.54 -26.36 18.22
C VAL A 488 -14.95 -25.63 19.50
N LEU A 489 -16.26 -25.53 19.75
CA LEU A 489 -16.85 -24.75 20.85
C LEU A 489 -17.62 -25.64 21.83
N ASP A 490 -16.95 -26.11 22.87
CA ASP A 490 -17.55 -27.01 23.87
C ASP A 490 -17.95 -26.29 25.17
N ALA A 491 -19.15 -26.60 25.66
CA ALA A 491 -19.71 -26.11 26.93
C ALA A 491 -19.85 -27.22 28.00
N SER A 492 -19.66 -28.49 27.60
CA SER A 492 -19.78 -29.67 28.46
C SER A 492 -18.47 -30.01 29.17
N LEU A 493 -17.34 -29.56 28.64
CA LEU A 493 -16.02 -29.76 29.21
C LEU A 493 -15.67 -28.67 30.26
N PRO A 494 -14.90 -29.00 31.31
CA PRO A 494 -14.39 -28.01 32.27
C PRO A 494 -13.57 -26.92 31.56
N ARG A 495 -13.55 -25.69 32.09
CA ARG A 495 -12.82 -24.57 31.47
C ARG A 495 -11.34 -24.91 31.25
N GLY A 496 -10.84 -24.69 30.04
CA GLY A 496 -9.47 -25.04 29.64
C GLY A 496 -9.26 -26.53 29.34
N SER A 497 -10.33 -27.28 29.04
CA SER A 497 -10.28 -28.68 28.58
C SER A 497 -10.86 -28.81 27.18
N CYS A 498 -10.21 -29.58 26.32
CA CYS A 498 -10.57 -29.69 24.89
C CYS A 498 -11.07 -31.10 24.53
N PRO A 499 -11.89 -31.24 23.46
CA PRO A 499 -12.22 -32.53 22.88
C PRO A 499 -10.98 -33.26 22.35
N THR A 500 -11.00 -34.59 22.31
CA THR A 500 -9.92 -35.40 21.73
C THR A 500 -9.65 -35.00 20.28
N GLY A 501 -8.41 -34.58 19.99
CA GLY A 501 -8.00 -34.09 18.66
C GLY A 501 -8.03 -32.56 18.49
N ALA A 502 -8.42 -31.82 19.53
CA ALA A 502 -8.31 -30.37 19.57
C ALA A 502 -7.48 -29.91 20.79
N GLU A 503 -6.81 -28.76 20.66
CA GLU A 503 -5.93 -28.20 21.70
C GLU A 503 -6.46 -26.84 22.19
N PHE A 504 -6.08 -26.45 23.42
CA PHE A 504 -6.51 -25.17 24.00
C PHE A 504 -5.50 -24.11 23.57
N ASP A 505 -5.82 -23.45 22.46
CA ASP A 505 -4.95 -22.52 21.75
C ASP A 505 -5.65 -21.17 21.53
N LEU A 506 -4.93 -20.18 21.00
CA LEU A 506 -5.42 -18.85 20.65
C LEU A 506 -5.20 -18.58 19.15
N PRO A 507 -5.94 -17.65 18.51
CA PRO A 507 -5.65 -17.26 17.15
C PRO A 507 -4.26 -16.60 17.04
N ARG A 508 -3.41 -17.12 16.15
CA ARG A 508 -2.08 -16.58 15.83
C ARG A 508 -2.06 -15.81 14.51
N HIS A 509 -3.12 -15.95 13.72
CA HIS A 509 -3.29 -15.36 12.40
C HIS A 509 -4.71 -14.76 12.26
N PRO A 510 -4.93 -13.67 11.49
CA PRO A 510 -6.27 -13.10 11.31
C PRO A 510 -7.29 -14.11 10.75
N ARG A 511 -6.84 -15.03 9.88
CA ARG A 511 -7.67 -16.12 9.35
C ARG A 511 -8.14 -17.10 10.44
N GLU A 512 -7.28 -17.42 11.41
CA GLU A 512 -7.69 -18.25 12.56
C GLU A 512 -8.74 -17.51 13.40
N ASN A 513 -8.60 -16.19 13.58
CA ASN A 513 -9.57 -15.39 14.32
C ASN A 513 -10.93 -15.25 13.59
N TYR A 514 -10.91 -15.02 12.27
CA TYR A 514 -12.11 -15.02 11.43
C TYR A 514 -12.87 -16.36 11.54
N LEU A 515 -12.15 -17.49 11.49
CA LEU A 515 -12.73 -18.82 11.67
C LEU A 515 -13.33 -19.03 13.08
N LEU A 516 -12.72 -18.47 14.13
CA LEU A 516 -13.24 -18.47 15.49
C LEU A 516 -14.53 -17.64 15.60
N ALA A 517 -14.54 -16.42 15.07
CA ALA A 517 -15.71 -15.55 15.04
C ALA A 517 -16.88 -16.20 14.28
N ALA A 518 -16.60 -16.82 13.13
CA ALA A 518 -17.60 -17.55 12.35
C ALA A 518 -18.11 -18.81 13.08
N ALA A 519 -17.26 -19.51 13.85
CA ALA A 519 -17.69 -20.62 14.70
C ALA A 519 -18.61 -20.16 15.85
N LEU A 520 -18.25 -19.05 16.50
CA LEU A 520 -19.03 -18.41 17.56
C LEU A 520 -20.42 -17.99 17.06
N GLN A 521 -20.48 -17.31 15.91
CA GLN A 521 -21.72 -16.89 15.26
C GLN A 521 -22.61 -18.09 14.91
N ARG A 522 -22.05 -19.15 14.30
CA ARG A 522 -22.78 -20.40 13.99
C ARG A 522 -23.32 -21.11 15.23
N ALA A 523 -22.65 -20.99 16.37
CA ALA A 523 -23.06 -21.57 17.64
C ALA A 523 -24.02 -20.68 18.47
N GLY A 524 -24.31 -19.45 18.02
CA GLY A 524 -25.15 -18.50 18.75
C GLY A 524 -24.49 -17.90 19.99
N HIS A 525 -23.17 -17.67 19.94
CA HIS A 525 -22.38 -17.12 21.04
C HIS A 525 -21.54 -15.92 20.61
N GLU A 526 -21.31 -14.99 21.54
CA GLU A 526 -20.53 -13.77 21.31
C GLU A 526 -19.08 -13.89 21.80
N ALA A 527 -18.77 -14.88 22.65
CA ALA A 527 -17.48 -15.03 23.32
C ALA A 527 -17.13 -16.49 23.68
N ALA A 528 -15.83 -16.77 23.79
CA ALA A 528 -15.25 -18.01 24.27
C ALA A 528 -14.13 -17.75 25.31
N TRP A 529 -13.68 -18.80 26.00
CA TRP A 529 -12.42 -18.77 26.75
C TRP A 529 -11.27 -19.24 25.86
N LEU A 530 -10.11 -18.59 26.00
CA LEU A 530 -8.82 -18.89 25.35
C LEU A 530 -7.70 -18.97 26.43
N PRO A 531 -6.54 -19.58 26.12
CA PRO A 531 -5.39 -19.71 27.04
C PRO A 531 -4.61 -18.39 27.20
N VAL A 532 -5.09 -17.49 28.06
CA VAL A 532 -4.46 -16.19 28.33
C VAL A 532 -4.09 -16.01 29.80
N HIS A 533 -2.95 -15.35 30.05
CA HIS A 533 -2.41 -15.16 31.40
C HIS A 533 -1.94 -13.72 31.66
N GLY A 534 -2.00 -13.30 32.92
CA GLY A 534 -1.51 -11.99 33.37
C GLY A 534 -2.34 -10.77 32.94
N PRO A 535 -1.89 -9.55 33.30
CA PRO A 535 -2.40 -8.28 32.77
C PRO A 535 -1.77 -7.91 31.42
N GLU A 536 -0.57 -8.41 31.12
CA GLU A 536 0.16 -8.15 29.87
C GLU A 536 -0.19 -9.13 28.74
N TRP A 537 -1.15 -10.04 28.99
CA TRP A 537 -1.62 -11.07 28.04
C TRP A 537 -0.48 -11.96 27.57
N ASP A 538 0.32 -12.42 28.54
CA ASP A 538 1.58 -13.07 28.30
C ASP A 538 1.40 -14.51 27.77
N THR A 539 2.10 -14.79 26.67
CA THR A 539 2.19 -16.09 26.00
C THR A 539 3.47 -16.85 26.36
N ALA A 540 4.43 -16.21 27.07
CA ALA A 540 5.68 -16.79 27.57
C ALA A 540 5.43 -17.78 28.72
N GLY A 541 4.74 -18.86 28.38
CA GLY A 541 4.19 -19.85 29.29
C GLY A 541 3.48 -21.00 28.57
N LEU A 542 3.23 -20.89 27.26
CA LEU A 542 2.79 -21.98 26.39
C LEU A 542 3.95 -22.96 26.12
N PRO A 543 3.87 -24.24 26.54
CA PRO A 543 4.72 -25.30 26.00
C PRO A 543 3.92 -26.13 24.99
N ALA A 544 4.56 -26.56 23.90
CA ALA A 544 3.94 -27.49 22.94
C ALA A 544 3.56 -28.87 23.53
N LYS A 545 3.82 -29.12 24.83
CA LYS A 545 3.31 -30.26 25.62
C LYS A 545 3.07 -29.87 27.08
N GLN A 546 1.84 -30.12 27.55
CA GLN A 546 1.43 -30.32 28.95
C GLN A 546 1.71 -29.19 29.97
N GLN A 547 0.63 -28.54 30.44
CA GLN A 547 0.56 -28.02 31.81
C GLN A 547 -0.70 -28.55 32.53
N GLN A 548 -0.64 -28.62 33.86
CA GLN A 548 -1.74 -29.08 34.70
C GLN A 548 -2.74 -27.94 35.01
N PRO A 549 -4.02 -28.23 35.29
CA PRO A 549 -5.04 -27.21 35.52
C PRO A 549 -4.79 -26.42 36.82
N GLN A 550 -4.37 -25.16 36.68
CA GLN A 550 -4.36 -24.15 37.75
C GLN A 550 -5.72 -23.41 37.81
N PRO A 551 -6.25 -23.09 39.01
CA PRO A 551 -7.59 -22.51 39.16
C PRO A 551 -7.64 -21.00 38.84
N THR A 552 -7.74 -20.65 37.56
CA THR A 552 -7.75 -19.26 37.06
C THR A 552 -9.10 -18.55 37.24
N ASN A 553 -9.47 -18.22 38.48
CA ASN A 553 -10.63 -17.37 38.75
C ASN A 553 -10.49 -15.98 38.09
N LYS A 554 -11.54 -15.57 37.34
CA LYS A 554 -11.72 -14.28 36.63
C LYS A 554 -10.77 -13.99 35.46
N ARG A 555 -11.31 -14.05 34.22
CA ARG A 555 -11.04 -13.17 33.04
C ARG A 555 -11.75 -13.74 31.81
N ARG A 556 -12.91 -13.19 31.45
CA ARG A 556 -13.58 -13.45 30.16
C ARG A 556 -12.86 -12.67 29.07
N ILE A 557 -12.88 -13.14 27.83
CA ILE A 557 -12.40 -12.40 26.66
C ILE A 557 -13.57 -12.20 25.72
N LEU A 558 -13.74 -10.97 25.24
CA LEU A 558 -14.63 -10.64 24.14
C LEU A 558 -13.75 -10.28 22.94
N MET A 559 -13.42 -11.25 22.10
CA MET A 559 -12.77 -11.00 20.81
C MET A 559 -13.81 -10.50 19.81
N HIS A 560 -14.20 -9.23 19.97
CA HIS A 560 -14.95 -8.48 18.97
C HIS A 560 -14.00 -7.71 18.08
N VAL A 561 -13.38 -8.40 17.13
CA VAL A 561 -13.22 -7.80 15.80
C VAL A 561 -14.48 -8.20 15.06
N GLY A 562 -15.40 -7.25 14.91
CA GLY A 562 -16.66 -7.50 14.24
C GLY A 562 -16.41 -7.89 12.80
N LEU A 563 -17.08 -8.94 12.32
CA LEU A 563 -17.27 -9.12 10.89
C LEU A 563 -17.82 -7.80 10.33
N PRO A 564 -17.20 -7.16 9.32
CA PRO A 564 -17.77 -5.97 8.69
C PRO A 564 -19.05 -6.40 7.98
N THR A 565 -20.19 -6.30 8.68
CA THR A 565 -21.49 -6.60 8.11
C THR A 565 -21.75 -5.58 7.01
N ALA A 566 -21.65 -6.02 5.75
CA ALA A 566 -21.83 -5.21 4.54
C ALA A 566 -23.30 -4.76 4.32
N CYS A 567 -23.88 -4.14 5.34
CA CYS A 567 -25.18 -3.47 5.41
C CYS A 567 -25.25 -2.69 6.74
N GLY A 568 -24.66 -1.50 6.80
CA GLY A 568 -24.85 -0.57 7.91
C GLY A 568 -26.27 0.01 7.93
N LEU A 569 -27.23 -0.72 8.52
CA LEU A 569 -28.63 -0.27 8.65
C LEU A 569 -29.21 -0.65 10.02
N SER A 570 -29.18 0.32 10.94
CA SER A 570 -29.71 0.20 12.31
C SER A 570 -31.25 0.16 12.32
N PHE A 571 -31.86 -1.03 12.27
CA PHE A 571 -33.31 -1.19 12.35
C PHE A 571 -33.83 -1.21 13.79
N ILE A 572 -34.08 -0.01 14.35
CA ILE A 572 -34.97 0.16 15.51
C ILE A 572 -36.42 0.20 15.00
N VAL A 573 -37.16 -0.92 15.09
CA VAL A 573 -38.63 -0.91 14.95
C VAL A 573 -39.27 -1.85 15.97
N LEU A 574 -40.35 -1.39 16.59
CA LEU A 574 -41.15 -2.12 17.58
C LEU A 574 -41.89 -3.32 16.96
N ALA A 575 -42.26 -4.28 17.81
CA ALA A 575 -43.16 -5.37 17.42
C ALA A 575 -44.56 -4.85 17.07
N SER A 576 -45.11 -5.31 15.95
CA SER A 576 -46.56 -5.34 15.67
C SER A 576 -46.88 -6.39 14.61
N MET A 577 -47.97 -7.14 14.80
CA MET A 577 -48.43 -8.15 13.84
C MET A 577 -49.28 -7.52 12.73
N VAL A 578 -49.14 -8.02 11.50
CA VAL A 578 -50.24 -8.33 10.55
C VAL A 578 -49.66 -9.16 9.39
N ALA A 579 -50.48 -10.01 8.76
CA ALA A 579 -50.02 -10.97 7.74
C ALA A 579 -50.43 -10.57 6.31
N GLY A 580 -49.61 -10.89 5.29
CA GLY A 580 -50.14 -11.06 3.93
C GLY A 580 -49.21 -10.83 2.72
N ARG A 581 -48.74 -11.93 2.11
CA ARG A 581 -48.53 -12.16 0.66
C ARG A 581 -47.55 -11.28 -0.17
N ARG A 582 -46.58 -12.01 -0.76
CA ARG A 582 -45.99 -11.89 -2.14
C ARG A 582 -45.10 -10.69 -2.48
N MET A 583 -43.89 -11.02 -2.95
CA MET A 583 -43.00 -10.15 -3.75
C MET A 583 -43.64 -9.79 -5.12
N PRO A 584 -43.16 -8.72 -5.78
CA PRO A 584 -42.21 -8.96 -6.88
C PRO A 584 -41.00 -7.99 -6.96
N GLN A 585 -39.92 -8.50 -7.56
CA GLN A 585 -38.84 -7.83 -8.32
C GLN A 585 -38.45 -6.36 -8.05
N ARG A 586 -37.16 -6.15 -7.71
CA ARG A 586 -36.49 -4.84 -7.70
C ARG A 586 -36.24 -4.30 -9.12
N ARG A 587 -36.28 -2.98 -9.28
CA ARG A 587 -35.53 -2.19 -10.28
C ARG A 587 -34.69 -1.14 -9.53
N PRO A 588 -33.55 -0.67 -10.07
CA PRO A 588 -32.73 0.34 -9.42
C PRO A 588 -33.44 1.71 -9.40
N CYS A 589 -33.13 2.52 -8.39
CA CYS A 589 -33.59 3.90 -8.28
C CYS A 589 -32.48 4.85 -8.73
N THR A 590 -32.83 5.82 -9.57
CA THR A 590 -31.97 6.95 -9.95
C THR A 590 -32.03 8.08 -8.90
N GLU A 591 -31.01 8.93 -8.96
CA GLU A 591 -30.86 10.29 -8.44
C GLU A 591 -32.08 10.98 -7.81
N TYR A 592 -31.84 11.70 -6.71
CA TYR A 592 -32.65 12.83 -6.29
C TYR A 592 -31.76 14.07 -6.12
N GLN A 593 -32.00 15.10 -6.93
CA GLN A 593 -31.37 16.41 -6.78
C GLN A 593 -32.03 17.18 -5.63
N ALA A 594 -31.23 18.00 -4.94
CA ALA A 594 -31.74 18.97 -3.98
C ALA A 594 -32.28 20.23 -4.69
N LEU A 595 -33.49 20.65 -4.34
CA LEU A 595 -33.99 22.01 -4.54
C LEU A 595 -34.63 22.45 -3.22
N GLY A 596 -34.37 23.68 -2.80
CA GLY A 596 -34.76 24.18 -1.49
C GLY A 596 -35.59 25.47 -1.54
N GLN A 597 -36.22 25.75 -0.40
CA GLN A 597 -36.79 27.04 0.00
C GLN A 597 -38.04 27.54 -0.77
N PRO A 598 -38.81 28.49 -0.19
CA PRO A 598 -38.63 29.15 1.12
C PRO A 598 -38.93 28.24 2.33
#